data_AF-A0A7K4H7V6-F1
#
_entry.id   AF-A0A7K4H7V6-F1
#
_cell.length_a   1.000
_cell.length_b   1.000
_cell.length_c   1.000
_cell.angle_alpha   90.00
_cell.angle_beta   90.00
_cell.angle_gamma   90.00
#
_symmetry.space_group_name_H-M   'P 1'
#
loop_
_entity.id
_entity.type
_entity.pdbx_description
1 polymer ?
#
loop_
_entity_poly.entity_id
_entity_poly.type
_entity_poly.pdbx_seq_one_letter_code
_entity_poly.pdbx_strand_id
1 'polypeptide(L)' 'MPLPTPNDKEKRSDFVSRCVSSEIIKKDFKTKEQRIAVCFSQYKKGKSKSKASIEFSDDEILFIDKDV' A
#
# COMPACT_ATOMS: atom_id res chain seq x y z
N MET A 1 -5.68 -5.38 13.95
CA MET A 1 -4.42 -4.61 13.98
C MET A 1 -4.41 -3.64 12.80
N PRO A 2 -4.02 -2.38 12.98
CA PRO A 2 -4.00 -1.42 11.88
C PRO A 2 -2.85 -1.78 10.93
N LEU A 3 -3.20 -2.43 9.82
CA LEU A 3 -2.26 -2.65 8.72
C LEU A 3 -2.00 -1.32 7.98
N PRO A 4 -0.79 -1.10 7.44
CA PRO A 4 -0.51 0.09 6.65
C PRO A 4 -1.51 0.23 5.49
N THR A 5 -1.95 1.47 5.25
CA THR A 5 -2.74 1.86 4.09
C THR A 5 -1.94 2.81 3.22
N PRO A 6 -2.20 2.84 1.90
CA PRO A 6 -1.60 3.84 1.02
C PRO A 6 -2.02 5.25 1.44
N ASN A 7 -1.10 6.21 1.32
CA ASN A 7 -1.37 7.62 1.49
C ASN A 7 -1.94 8.22 0.19
N ASP A 8 -2.61 9.37 0.31
CA ASP A 8 -2.99 10.16 -0.87
C ASP A 8 -1.75 10.55 -1.68
N LYS A 9 -1.83 10.35 -3.00
CA LYS A 9 -0.77 10.60 -3.99
C LYS A 9 0.53 9.83 -3.73
N GLU A 10 0.48 8.74 -3.00
CA GLU A 10 1.61 7.83 -2.81
C GLU A 10 1.73 6.90 -4.02
N LYS A 11 2.96 6.73 -4.53
CA LYS A 11 3.23 5.71 -5.55
C LYS A 11 3.07 4.32 -4.97
N ARG A 12 2.67 3.37 -5.81
CA ARG A 12 2.62 1.95 -5.48
C ARG A 12 3.95 1.43 -4.95
N SER A 13 5.04 1.71 -5.66
CA SER A 13 6.39 1.32 -5.27
C SER A 13 6.79 1.85 -3.89
N ASP A 14 6.55 3.15 -3.65
CA ASP A 14 6.82 3.82 -2.38
C ASP A 14 6.01 3.20 -1.23
N PHE A 15 4.71 2.98 -1.44
CA PHE A 15 3.84 2.33 -0.46
C PHE A 15 4.33 0.92 -0.12
N VAL A 16 4.63 0.09 -1.13
CA VAL A 16 5.06 -1.30 -0.91
C VAL A 16 6.39 -1.34 -0.16
N SER A 17 7.34 -0.46 -0.51
CA SER A 17 8.63 -0.34 0.18
C SER A 17 8.47 0.03 1.66
N ARG A 18 7.64 1.04 1.96
CA ARG A 18 7.32 1.46 3.33
C ARG A 18 6.56 0.39 4.10
N CYS A 19 5.60 -0.27 3.45
CA CYS A 19 4.78 -1.30 4.08
C CYS A 19 5.62 -2.53 4.47
N VAL A 20 6.47 -3.04 3.58
CA VAL A 20 7.33 -4.21 3.88
C VAL A 20 8.35 -3.88 4.98
N SER A 21 8.78 -2.62 5.07
CA SER A 21 9.73 -2.14 6.07
C SER A 21 9.08 -1.75 7.41
N SER A 22 7.74 -1.74 7.50
CA SER A 22 7.01 -1.39 8.71
C SER A 22 7.21 -2.41 9.82
N GLU A 23 7.45 -1.94 11.05
CA GLU A 23 7.64 -2.80 12.23
C GLU A 23 6.42 -3.68 12.51
N ILE A 24 5.21 -3.20 12.24
CA ILE A 24 3.97 -3.99 12.39
C ILE A 24 3.99 -5.18 11.42
N ILE A 25 4.34 -4.92 10.16
CA ILE A 25 4.42 -5.96 9.12
C ILE A 25 5.56 -6.94 9.41
N LYS A 26 6.70 -6.47 9.92
CA LYS A 26 7.82 -7.33 10.31
C LYS A 26 7.48 -8.25 11.48
N LYS A 27 6.72 -7.74 12.45
CA LYS A 27 6.30 -8.47 13.66
C LYS A 27 5.25 -9.55 13.34
N ASP A 28 4.24 -9.19 12.54
CA ASP A 28 3.09 -10.05 12.29
C ASP A 28 3.33 -11.06 11.15
N PHE A 29 4.23 -10.72 10.20
CA PHE A 29 4.56 -11.56 9.05
C PHE A 29 6.06 -11.87 9.04
N LYS A 30 6.40 -13.15 9.22
CA LYS A 30 7.79 -13.57 9.44
C LYS A 30 8.61 -13.61 8.15
N THR A 31 8.01 -14.06 7.04
CA THR A 31 8.73 -14.21 5.76
C THR A 31 8.55 -12.99 4.87
N LYS A 32 9.53 -12.74 4.00
CA LYS A 32 9.51 -11.61 3.06
C LYS A 32 8.32 -11.73 2.10
N GLU A 33 8.01 -12.94 1.66
CA GLU A 33 6.92 -13.26 0.74
C GLU A 33 5.56 -12.91 1.34
N GLN A 34 5.35 -13.24 2.63
CA GLN A 34 4.13 -12.88 3.35
C GLN A 34 3.97 -11.37 3.47
N ARG A 35 5.04 -10.66 3.83
CA ARG A 35 5.04 -9.20 3.94
C ARG A 35 4.65 -8.56 2.61
N ILE A 36 5.28 -9.01 1.53
CA ILE A 36 5.00 -8.53 0.17
C ILE A 36 3.53 -8.80 -0.21
N ALA A 37 3.03 -10.01 0.02
CA ALA A 37 1.65 -10.38 -0.30
C ALA A 37 0.62 -9.51 0.46
N VAL A 38 0.86 -9.27 1.75
CA VAL A 38 0.00 -8.42 2.59
C VAL A 38 0.05 -6.98 2.11
N CYS A 39 1.23 -6.45 1.84
CA CYS A 39 1.39 -5.08 1.34
C CYS A 39 0.69 -4.89 0.00
N PHE A 40 0.83 -5.82 -0.96
CA PHE A 40 0.06 -5.73 -2.21
C PHE A 40 -1.45 -5.84 -1.99
N SER A 41 -1.92 -6.69 -1.07
CA SER A 41 -3.34 -6.77 -0.72
C SER A 41 -3.86 -5.45 -0.16
N GLN A 42 -3.09 -4.81 0.73
CA GLN A 42 -3.42 -3.50 1.31
C GLN A 42 -3.43 -2.38 0.26
N TYR A 43 -2.48 -2.40 -0.67
CA TYR A 43 -2.49 -1.47 -1.80
C TYR A 43 -3.75 -1.62 -2.64
N LYS A 44 -4.12 -2.86 -3.02
CA LYS A 44 -5.32 -3.14 -3.80
C LYS A 44 -6.60 -2.69 -3.10
N LYS A 45 -6.67 -2.85 -1.77
CA LYS A 45 -7.78 -2.30 -0.96
C LYS A 45 -7.80 -0.78 -1.01
N GLY A 46 -6.65 -0.12 -0.88
CA GLY A 46 -6.53 1.33 -1.06
C GLY A 46 -7.02 1.78 -2.44
N LYS A 47 -6.61 1.10 -3.51
CA LYS A 47 -7.05 1.35 -4.89
C LYS A 47 -8.57 1.23 -5.04
N SER A 48 -9.19 0.21 -4.43
CA SER A 48 -10.66 0.06 -4.48
C SER A 48 -11.42 1.19 -3.78
N LYS A 49 -10.75 1.96 -2.92
CA LYS A 49 -11.32 3.12 -2.21
C LYS A 49 -10.83 4.47 -2.76
N SER A 50 -9.91 4.46 -3.73
CA SER A 50 -9.41 5.70 -4.35
C SER A 50 -10.42 6.24 -5.35
N LYS A 51 -10.51 7.57 -5.44
CA LYS A 51 -11.35 8.25 -6.45
C LYS A 51 -10.80 8.10 -7.87
N ALA A 52 -9.48 8.13 -7.96
CA ALA A 52 -8.76 8.02 -9.22
C ALA A 52 -7.40 7.36 -8.99
N SER A 53 -6.90 6.73 -10.03
CA SER A 53 -5.52 6.27 -10.13
C SER A 53 -4.92 6.79 -11.41
N ILE A 54 -3.66 7.21 -11.37
CA ILE A 54 -2.91 7.54 -12.59
C ILE A 54 -1.78 6.53 -12.73
N GLU A 55 -1.76 5.86 -13.88
CA GLU A 55 -0.71 4.91 -14.27
C GLU A 55 0.36 5.66 -15.06
N PHE A 56 1.62 5.53 -14.64
CA PHE A 56 2.79 6.14 -15.27
C PHE A 56 3.83 5.07 -15.55
N SER A 57 4.06 4.75 -16.83
CA SER A 57 4.99 3.71 -17.25
C SER A 57 4.78 2.40 -16.45
N ASP A 58 5.61 2.15 -15.43
CA ASP A 58 5.59 0.94 -14.61
C ASP A 58 5.05 1.15 -13.17
N ASP A 59 4.61 2.36 -12.85
CA ASP A 59 4.15 2.75 -11.52
C ASP A 59 2.73 3.33 -11.53
N GLU A 60 2.12 3.39 -10.36
CA GLU A 60 0.74 3.87 -10.20
C GLU A 60 0.64 4.77 -8.96
N ILE A 61 -0.09 5.88 -9.10
CA ILE A 61 -0.40 6.81 -8.01
C ILE A 61 -1.89 6.76 -7.71
N LEU A 62 -2.25 6.62 -6.44
CA LEU A 62 -3.64 6.63 -5.96
C LEU A 62 -4.03 8.00 -5.43
N PHE A 63 -5.22 8.48 -5.80
CA PHE A 63 -5.85 9.68 -5.24
C PHE A 63 -6.94 9.24 -4.25
N ILE A 64 -6.65 9.39 -2.96
CA ILE A 64 -7.48 8.89 -1.86
C ILE A 64 -8.11 10.09 -1.16
N ASP A 65 -9.43 10.11 -1.04
CA ASP A 65 -10.10 11.03 -0.13
C ASP A 65 -9.78 10.62 1.31
N LYS A 66 -9.16 11.52 2.06
CA LYS A 66 -8.97 11.36 3.50
C LYS A 66 -10.18 11.86 4.32
N ASP A 67 -11.24 12.30 3.65
CA ASP A 67 -12.43 12.95 4.24
C ASP A 67 -13.67 12.03 4.34
N VAL A 68 -13.49 10.70 4.32
CA VAL A 68 -14.54 9.70 4.63
C VAL A 68 -14.15 8.85 5.83
#